data_AF-A0A0R1HV94-F1
#
_entry.id   AF-A0A0R1HV94-F1
#
_cell.length_a   1.000
_cell.length_b   1.000
_cell.length_c   1.000
_cell.angle_alpha   90.00
_cell.angle_beta   90.00
_cell.angle_gamma   90.00
#
_symmetry.space_group_name_H-M   'P 1'
#
loop_
_entity.id
_entity.type
_entity.pdbx_description
1 polymer ?
#
loop_
_entity_poly.entity_id
_entity_poly.type
_entity_poly.pdbx_seq_one_letter_code
_entity_poly.pdbx_strand_id
1 'polypeptide(L)'
;MTQQALGDELSVSRKTISSWETGHSYPDVGSLIRLSEIFQISLDDLLKDDRLVDHYNSQEKVGLQNQRMLCVTWCLNIILVVMGYVNLFRPFNVHVPFLTSAVFLNWFILATHYDRWANFRRIRWGLGAVATMLGVYVITALTTMAVPLPAKRHSVAFFAGQQSSHYAAIMVLSLGVTSLLWMWPGPKKGDK
;
A
#
# COMPACT_ATOMS: atom_id res chain seq x y z
N MET A 1 -35.48 6.15 -27.48
CA MET A 1 -35.12 5.14 -26.46
C MET A 1 -35.38 5.74 -25.08
N THR A 2 -35.84 4.96 -24.09
CA THR A 2 -36.02 5.47 -22.71
C THR A 2 -34.75 5.23 -21.89
N GLN A 3 -34.50 6.04 -20.84
CA GLN A 3 -33.35 5.84 -19.94
C GLN A 3 -33.34 4.44 -19.28
N GLN A 4 -34.53 3.88 -19.04
CA GLN A 4 -34.65 2.55 -18.44
C GLN A 4 -34.25 1.47 -19.45
N ALA A 5 -34.75 1.55 -20.69
CA ALA A 5 -34.35 0.62 -21.75
C ALA A 5 -32.84 0.67 -22.03
N LEU A 6 -32.25 1.89 -22.06
CA LEU A 6 -30.79 2.05 -22.22
C LEU A 6 -29.99 1.45 -21.06
N GLY A 7 -30.47 1.64 -19.82
CA GLY A 7 -29.84 1.05 -18.65
C GLY A 7 -29.87 -0.48 -18.69
N ASP A 8 -31.00 -1.06 -19.08
CA ASP A 8 -31.17 -2.50 -19.19
C ASP A 8 -30.21 -3.10 -20.25
N GLU A 9 -30.06 -2.44 -21.40
CA GLU A 9 -29.16 -2.86 -22.48
C GLU A 9 -27.67 -2.76 -22.08
N LEU A 10 -27.30 -1.72 -21.32
CA LEU A 10 -25.94 -1.52 -20.84
C LEU A 10 -25.63 -2.28 -19.54
N SER A 11 -26.61 -2.95 -18.93
CA SER A 11 -26.51 -3.58 -17.60
C SER A 11 -26.16 -2.58 -16.48
N VAL A 12 -26.66 -1.36 -16.57
CA VAL A 12 -26.48 -0.29 -15.56
C VAL A 12 -27.83 0.26 -15.12
N SER A 13 -27.89 0.84 -13.92
CA SER A 13 -29.16 1.37 -13.41
C SER A 13 -29.62 2.59 -14.21
N ARG A 14 -30.95 2.82 -14.33
CA ARG A 14 -31.51 4.08 -14.87
C ARG A 14 -30.91 5.32 -14.19
N LYS A 15 -30.63 5.24 -12.89
CA LYS A 15 -29.99 6.32 -12.12
C LYS A 15 -28.59 6.63 -12.62
N THR A 16 -27.83 5.60 -13.00
CA THR A 16 -26.50 5.73 -13.61
C THR A 16 -26.58 6.48 -14.95
N ILE A 17 -27.51 6.10 -15.82
CA ILE A 17 -27.76 6.81 -17.10
C ILE A 17 -28.12 8.28 -16.87
N SER A 18 -29.04 8.55 -15.94
CA SER A 18 -29.41 9.92 -15.59
C SER A 18 -28.23 10.73 -15.03
N SER A 19 -27.31 10.10 -14.31
CA SER A 19 -26.09 10.71 -13.79
C SER A 19 -25.08 11.03 -14.89
N TRP A 20 -25.03 10.22 -15.95
CA TRP A 20 -24.23 10.49 -17.16
C TRP A 20 -24.80 11.67 -17.97
N GLU A 21 -26.11 11.68 -18.22
CA GLU A 21 -26.77 12.76 -18.98
C GLU A 21 -26.67 14.14 -18.30
N THR A 22 -26.58 14.15 -16.96
CA THR A 22 -26.46 15.39 -16.16
C THR A 22 -25.01 15.78 -15.86
N GLY A 23 -24.02 15.01 -16.30
CA GLY A 23 -22.59 15.28 -16.08
C GLY A 23 -22.12 15.05 -14.64
N HIS A 24 -22.90 14.39 -13.79
CA HIS A 24 -22.52 14.05 -12.42
C HIS A 24 -21.52 12.90 -12.33
N SER A 25 -21.51 12.02 -13.33
CA SER A 25 -20.56 10.92 -13.47
C SER A 25 -20.36 10.63 -14.95
N TYR A 26 -19.29 9.94 -15.31
CA TYR A 26 -19.03 9.55 -16.69
C TYR A 26 -19.09 8.03 -16.86
N PRO A 27 -19.55 7.52 -18.03
CA PRO A 27 -19.48 6.09 -18.36
C PRO A 27 -18.03 5.64 -18.41
N ASP A 28 -17.76 4.37 -18.13
CA ASP A 28 -16.43 3.75 -18.31
C ASP A 28 -16.15 3.43 -19.79
N VAL A 29 -14.90 3.09 -20.12
CA VAL A 29 -14.49 2.80 -21.51
C VAL A 29 -15.34 1.69 -22.13
N GLY A 30 -15.68 0.64 -21.35
CA GLY A 30 -16.55 -0.43 -21.82
C GLY A 30 -17.96 0.04 -22.17
N SER A 31 -18.57 0.88 -21.33
CA SER A 31 -19.88 1.47 -21.61
C SER A 31 -19.84 2.44 -22.78
N LEU A 32 -18.76 3.20 -22.98
CA LEU A 32 -18.59 4.09 -24.14
C LEU A 32 -18.56 3.32 -25.46
N ILE A 33 -17.87 2.18 -25.51
CA ILE A 33 -17.86 1.30 -26.69
C ILE A 33 -19.28 0.80 -26.99
N ARG A 34 -20.01 0.34 -25.97
CA ARG A 34 -21.40 -0.11 -26.15
C ARG A 34 -22.34 1.02 -26.57
N LEU A 35 -22.14 2.23 -26.05
CA LEU A 35 -22.89 3.40 -26.46
C LEU A 35 -22.65 3.74 -27.93
N SER A 36 -21.39 3.64 -28.39
CA SER A 36 -21.03 3.79 -29.81
C SER A 36 -21.76 2.77 -30.69
N GLU A 37 -21.85 1.51 -30.25
CA GLU A 37 -22.58 0.44 -30.96
C GLU A 37 -24.10 0.65 -30.97
N ILE A 38 -24.71 1.01 -29.83
CA ILE A 38 -26.18 1.18 -29.70
C ILE A 38 -26.65 2.38 -30.53
N PHE A 39 -25.94 3.51 -30.43
CA PHE A 39 -26.32 4.74 -31.11
C PHE A 39 -25.74 4.88 -32.52
N GLN A 40 -24.90 3.92 -32.95
CA GLN A 40 -24.23 3.92 -34.26
C GLN A 40 -23.46 5.22 -34.52
N ILE A 41 -22.83 5.77 -33.47
CA ILE A 41 -21.99 6.96 -33.52
C ILE A 41 -20.52 6.57 -33.30
N SER A 42 -19.59 7.34 -33.84
CA SER A 42 -18.16 7.03 -33.65
C SER A 42 -17.75 7.27 -32.20
N LEU A 43 -16.81 6.45 -31.70
CA LEU A 43 -16.24 6.66 -30.37
C LEU A 43 -15.55 8.03 -30.27
N ASP A 44 -14.95 8.49 -31.37
CA ASP A 44 -14.35 9.83 -31.45
C ASP A 44 -15.40 10.93 -31.21
N ASP A 45 -16.62 10.77 -31.72
CA ASP A 45 -17.71 11.74 -31.46
C ASP A 45 -18.16 11.75 -30.00
N LEU A 46 -18.11 10.60 -29.32
CA LEU A 46 -18.36 10.49 -27.87
C LEU A 46 -17.25 11.11 -27.02
N LEU A 47 -15.99 11.02 -27.48
CA LEU A 47 -14.81 11.51 -26.77
C LEU A 47 -14.50 12.99 -26.99
N LYS A 48 -15.22 13.67 -27.90
CA LYS A 48 -15.05 15.11 -28.17
C LYS A 48 -15.45 16.03 -27.01
N ASP A 49 -16.09 15.50 -25.96
CA ASP A 49 -16.37 16.28 -24.76
C ASP A 49 -15.10 16.46 -23.93
N ASP A 50 -14.56 17.69 -23.92
CA ASP A 50 -13.38 18.08 -23.13
C ASP A 50 -13.53 17.69 -21.66
N ARG A 51 -14.75 17.74 -21.10
CA ARG A 51 -15.00 17.37 -19.69
C ARG A 51 -14.83 15.88 -19.43
N LEU A 52 -15.20 15.06 -20.41
CA LEU A 52 -15.04 13.61 -20.35
C LEU A 52 -13.55 13.26 -20.44
N VAL A 53 -12.82 13.86 -21.38
CA VAL A 53 -11.36 13.69 -21.50
C VAL A 53 -10.63 14.12 -20.23
N ASP A 54 -10.99 15.27 -19.67
CA ASP A 54 -10.44 15.77 -18.41
C ASP A 54 -10.75 14.85 -17.23
N HIS A 55 -11.95 14.27 -17.18
CA HIS A 55 -12.32 13.30 -16.14
C HIS A 55 -11.40 12.08 -16.18
N TYR A 56 -11.20 11.48 -17.36
CA TYR A 56 -10.31 10.32 -17.53
C TYR A 56 -8.85 10.65 -17.24
N ASN A 57 -8.36 11.79 -17.74
CA ASN A 57 -7.01 12.27 -17.45
C ASN A 57 -6.80 12.50 -15.95
N SER A 58 -7.82 12.99 -15.24
CA SER A 58 -7.75 13.19 -13.78
C SER A 58 -7.71 11.86 -13.02
N GLN A 59 -8.50 10.87 -13.44
CA GLN A 59 -8.48 9.53 -12.85
C GLN A 59 -7.13 8.84 -13.07
N GLU A 60 -6.57 8.95 -14.28
CA GLU A 60 -5.25 8.42 -14.62
C GLU A 60 -4.17 9.07 -13.73
N LYS A 61 -4.16 10.41 -13.64
CA LYS A 61 -3.22 11.15 -12.77
C LYS A 61 -3.28 10.70 -11.31
N VAL A 62 -4.48 10.49 -10.76
CA VAL A 62 -4.65 9.98 -9.39
C VAL A 62 -4.06 8.57 -9.25
N GLY A 63 -4.27 7.71 -10.25
CA GLY A 63 -3.67 6.37 -10.31
C GLY A 63 -2.14 6.40 -10.31
N LEU A 64 -1.53 7.25 -11.14
CA LEU A 64 -0.07 7.43 -11.22
C LEU A 64 0.49 8.02 -9.92
N GLN A 65 -0.18 9.03 -9.33
CA GLN A 65 0.23 9.62 -8.06
C GLN A 65 0.23 8.58 -6.94
N ASN A 66 -0.81 7.73 -6.87
CA ASN A 66 -0.88 6.66 -5.89
C ASN A 66 0.27 5.65 -6.07
N GLN A 67 0.56 5.27 -7.33
CA GLN A 67 1.69 4.39 -7.64
C GLN A 67 3.05 5.02 -7.28
N ARG A 68 3.23 6.32 -7.54
CA ARG A 68 4.44 7.06 -7.16
C ARG A 68 4.59 7.12 -5.64
N MET A 69 3.51 7.41 -4.90
CA MET A 69 3.53 7.39 -3.43
C MET A 69 3.89 6.02 -2.88
N LEU A 70 3.35 4.94 -3.45
CA LEU A 70 3.70 3.58 -3.07
C LEU A 70 5.18 3.25 -3.31
N CYS A 71 5.72 3.62 -4.47
CA CYS A 71 7.14 3.43 -4.77
C CYS A 71 8.04 4.20 -3.79
N VAL A 72 7.72 5.46 -3.50
CA VAL A 72 8.48 6.28 -2.55
C VAL A 72 8.42 5.71 -1.14
N THR A 73 7.22 5.36 -0.65
CA THR A 73 7.03 4.78 0.69
C THR A 73 7.74 3.43 0.82
N TRP A 74 7.73 2.60 -0.23
CA TRP A 74 8.44 1.32 -0.26
C TRP A 74 9.97 1.52 -0.25
N CYS A 75 10.50 2.46 -1.05
CA CYS A 75 11.93 2.82 -1.00
C CYS A 75 12.34 3.38 0.38
N LEU A 76 11.51 4.24 0.96
CA LEU A 76 11.71 4.79 2.30
C LEU A 76 11.74 3.67 3.36
N ASN A 77 10.90 2.64 3.20
CA ASN A 77 10.88 1.49 4.10
C ASN A 77 12.21 0.72 4.07
N ILE A 78 12.85 0.55 2.90
CA ILE A 78 14.19 -0.04 2.81
C ILE A 78 15.19 0.76 3.65
N ILE A 79 15.18 2.09 3.50
CA ILE A 79 16.10 2.97 4.25
C ILE A 79 15.87 2.83 5.76
N LEU A 80 14.61 2.80 6.20
CA LEU A 80 14.25 2.65 7.62
C LEU A 80 14.66 1.29 8.18
N VAL A 81 14.49 0.20 7.41
CA VAL A 81 14.92 -1.15 7.81
C VAL A 81 16.43 -1.22 7.94
N VAL A 82 17.19 -0.69 6.97
CA VAL A 82 18.65 -0.63 7.03
C VAL A 82 19.12 0.20 8.21
N MET A 83 18.52 1.38 8.43
CA MET A 83 18.84 2.26 9.54
C MET A 83 18.56 1.60 10.90
N GLY A 84 17.44 0.87 11.03
CA GLY A 84 17.13 0.13 12.25
C GLY A 84 18.06 -1.06 12.47
N TYR A 85 18.47 -1.76 11.42
CA TYR A 85 19.47 -2.83 11.52
C TYR A 85 20.83 -2.30 11.99
N VAL A 86 21.28 -1.17 11.44
CA VAL A 86 22.52 -0.50 11.88
C VAL A 86 22.43 -0.03 13.34
N ASN A 87 21.28 0.47 13.78
CA ASN A 87 21.06 0.89 15.18
C ASN A 87 21.24 -0.26 16.18
N LEU A 88 21.02 -1.51 15.77
CA LEU A 88 21.20 -2.70 16.61
C LEU A 88 22.65 -2.83 17.12
N PHE A 89 23.63 -2.43 16.30
CA PHE A 89 25.06 -2.44 16.65
C PHE A 89 25.50 -1.23 17.48
N ARG A 90 24.57 -0.32 17.79
CA ARG A 90 24.79 0.93 18.53
C ARG A 90 26.01 1.77 18.08
N PRO A 91 26.28 1.98 16.76
CA PRO A 91 27.34 2.89 16.33
C PRO A 91 27.01 4.36 16.62
N PHE A 92 25.72 4.71 16.71
CA PHE A 92 25.21 6.05 16.98
C PHE A 92 24.06 6.01 17.99
N ASN A 93 23.96 6.99 18.89
CA ASN A 93 22.87 7.12 19.89
C ASN A 93 21.55 7.64 19.27
N VAL A 94 21.13 7.04 18.15
CA VAL A 94 19.82 7.34 17.57
C VAL A 94 18.75 6.91 18.58
N HIS A 95 17.83 7.81 18.91
CA HIS A 95 16.77 7.54 19.88
C HIS A 95 15.78 6.55 19.26
N VAL A 96 15.76 5.32 19.78
CA VAL A 96 14.91 4.21 19.34
C VAL A 96 13.43 4.62 19.18
N PRO A 97 12.82 5.42 20.09
CA PRO A 97 11.41 5.83 19.93
C PRO A 97 11.11 6.65 18.67
N PHE A 98 12.08 7.43 18.17
CA PHE A 98 11.90 8.22 16.96
C PHE A 98 11.87 7.32 15.72
N LEU A 99 12.80 6.36 15.65
CA LEU A 99 12.85 5.39 14.58
C LEU A 99 11.58 4.52 14.53
N THR A 100 11.13 4.03 15.69
CA THR A 100 9.90 3.21 15.75
C THR A 100 8.69 4.01 15.28
N SER A 101 8.57 5.27 15.70
CA SER A 101 7.49 6.16 15.27
C SER A 101 7.50 6.40 13.76
N ALA A 102 8.69 6.60 13.19
CA ALA A 102 8.86 6.77 11.74
C ALA A 102 8.44 5.52 10.94
N VAL A 103 8.79 4.32 11.42
CA VAL A 103 8.36 3.05 10.80
C VAL A 103 6.85 2.86 10.89
N PHE A 104 6.23 3.16 12.03
CA PHE A 104 4.77 3.09 12.18
C PHE A 104 4.04 4.06 11.24
N LEU A 105 4.53 5.29 11.12
CA LEU A 105 3.97 6.27 10.19
C LEU A 105 4.11 5.81 8.73
N ASN A 106 5.29 5.32 8.36
CA ASN A 106 5.54 4.75 7.03
C ASN A 106 4.60 3.58 6.72
N TRP A 107 4.43 2.67 7.68
CA TRP A 107 3.53 1.53 7.56
C TRP A 107 2.07 1.96 7.41
N PHE A 108 1.62 2.96 8.16
CA PHE A 108 0.28 3.52 8.02
C PHE A 108 0.03 4.13 6.64
N ILE A 109 1.00 4.87 6.09
CA ILE A 109 0.90 5.43 4.74
C ILE A 109 0.86 4.31 3.69
N LEU A 110 1.71 3.30 3.85
CA LEU A 110 1.74 2.14 2.96
C LEU A 110 0.39 1.41 3.00
N ALA A 111 -0.18 1.21 4.19
CA ALA A 111 -1.45 0.52 4.38
C ALA A 111 -2.63 1.25 3.70
N THR A 112 -2.67 2.58 3.78
CA THR A 112 -3.77 3.38 3.19
C THR A 112 -3.72 3.44 1.66
N HIS A 113 -2.53 3.45 1.07
CA HIS A 113 -2.36 3.62 -0.38
C HIS A 113 -2.22 2.28 -1.13
N TYR A 114 -1.95 1.17 -0.41
CA TYR A 114 -1.76 -0.15 -1.02
C TYR A 114 -3.06 -0.66 -1.64
N ASP A 115 -3.03 -0.93 -2.94
CA ASP A 115 -4.19 -1.32 -3.74
C ASP A 115 -4.47 -2.84 -3.70
N ARG A 116 -3.45 -3.64 -3.34
CA ARG A 116 -3.47 -5.11 -3.43
C ARG A 116 -3.93 -5.84 -2.16
N TRP A 117 -4.68 -5.17 -1.28
CA TRP A 117 -5.28 -5.81 -0.09
C TRP A 117 -6.11 -7.05 -0.41
N ALA A 118 -6.69 -7.12 -1.62
CA ALA A 118 -7.43 -8.27 -2.10
C ALA A 118 -6.64 -9.59 -2.06
N ASN A 119 -5.30 -9.56 -2.19
CA ASN A 119 -4.46 -10.75 -2.13
C ASN A 119 -4.46 -11.38 -0.73
N PHE A 120 -4.52 -10.56 0.31
CA PHE A 120 -4.55 -10.99 1.71
C PHE A 120 -5.89 -11.61 2.13
N ARG A 121 -6.95 -11.46 1.33
CA ARG A 121 -8.20 -12.22 1.53
C ARG A 121 -7.99 -13.73 1.43
N ARG A 122 -6.93 -14.18 0.76
CA ARG A 122 -6.57 -15.60 0.70
C ARG A 122 -5.69 -15.94 1.91
N ILE A 123 -6.19 -16.83 2.77
CA ILE A 123 -5.54 -17.19 4.04
C ILE A 123 -4.06 -17.58 3.91
N ARG A 124 -3.67 -18.24 2.82
CA ARG A 124 -2.27 -18.62 2.55
C ARG A 124 -1.30 -17.42 2.50
N TRP A 125 -1.77 -16.26 2.03
CA TRP A 125 -0.94 -15.06 1.94
C TRP A 125 -0.78 -14.41 3.32
N GLY A 126 -1.86 -14.36 4.10
CA GLY A 126 -1.80 -13.91 5.49
C GLY A 126 -0.90 -14.79 6.36
N LEU A 127 -1.04 -16.11 6.26
CA LEU A 127 -0.19 -17.07 6.98
C LEU A 127 1.28 -16.94 6.58
N GLY A 128 1.57 -16.78 5.29
CA GLY A 128 2.94 -16.55 4.83
C GLY A 128 3.54 -15.26 5.40
N ALA A 129 2.79 -14.16 5.43
CA ALA A 129 3.26 -12.90 6.01
C ALA A 129 3.58 -13.03 7.51
N VAL A 130 2.70 -13.68 8.27
CA VAL A 130 2.93 -13.95 9.69
C VAL A 130 4.14 -14.86 9.89
N ALA A 131 4.29 -15.90 9.08
CA ALA A 131 5.44 -16.80 9.15
C ALA A 131 6.77 -16.07 8.87
N THR A 132 6.80 -15.19 7.85
CA THR A 132 8.00 -14.37 7.59
C THR A 132 8.30 -13.40 8.73
N MET A 133 7.28 -12.80 9.34
CA MET A 133 7.45 -11.90 10.48
C MET A 133 8.05 -12.62 11.69
N LEU A 134 7.48 -13.78 12.05
CA LEU A 134 7.98 -14.61 13.14
C LEU A 134 9.40 -15.11 12.86
N GLY A 135 9.68 -15.56 11.64
CA GLY A 135 11.01 -16.01 11.24
C GLY A 135 12.06 -14.90 11.39
N VAL A 136 11.81 -13.72 10.84
CA VAL A 136 12.73 -12.56 10.96
C VAL A 136 12.91 -12.13 12.42
N TYR A 137 11.81 -12.11 13.19
CA TYR A 137 11.86 -11.79 14.62
C TYR A 137 12.77 -12.76 15.39
N VAL A 138 12.55 -14.08 15.21
CA VAL A 138 13.32 -15.12 15.90
C VAL A 138 14.79 -15.06 15.51
N ILE A 139 15.10 -14.96 14.22
CA ILE A 139 16.48 -14.86 13.72
C ILE A 139 17.19 -13.66 14.35
N THR A 140 16.56 -12.49 14.30
CA THR A 140 17.16 -11.25 14.84
C THR A 140 17.32 -11.32 16.36
N ALA A 141 16.32 -11.85 17.08
CA ALA A 141 16.39 -12.04 18.53
C ALA A 141 17.56 -12.97 18.93
N LEU A 142 17.74 -14.09 18.23
CA LEU A 142 18.84 -15.02 18.48
C LEU A 142 20.20 -14.38 18.24
N THR A 143 20.36 -13.60 17.16
CA THR A 143 21.62 -12.88 16.89
C THR A 143 21.98 -11.88 17.99
N THR A 144 20.98 -11.23 18.59
CA THR A 144 21.21 -10.26 19.68
C THR A 144 21.54 -10.90 21.02
N MET A 145 21.00 -12.09 21.30
CA MET A 145 21.33 -12.86 22.51
C MET A 145 22.79 -13.36 22.49
N ALA A 146 23.36 -13.57 21.29
CA ALA A 146 24.75 -13.96 21.14
C ALA A 146 25.76 -12.83 21.40
N VAL A 147 25.30 -11.57 21.45
CA VAL A 147 26.17 -10.42 21.72
C VAL A 147 26.33 -10.22 23.24
N PRO A 148 27.54 -10.35 23.81
CA PRO A 148 27.75 -10.17 25.24
C PRO A 148 27.49 -8.72 25.66
N LEU A 149 26.60 -8.53 26.63
CA LEU A 149 26.33 -7.21 27.20
C LEU A 149 27.51 -6.76 28.08
N PRO A 150 27.94 -5.50 28.02
CA PRO A 150 28.96 -4.98 28.92
C PRO A 150 28.47 -5.09 30.37
N ALA A 151 29.20 -5.83 31.18
CA ALA A 151 28.90 -6.11 32.58
C ALA A 151 29.10 -4.86 33.46
N LYS A 152 28.15 -3.92 33.40
CA LYS A 152 28.01 -2.86 34.42
C LYS A 152 26.87 -3.24 35.37
N ARG A 153 27.12 -3.06 36.67
CA ARG A 153 26.15 -3.37 37.74
C ARG A 153 25.01 -2.35 37.69
N HIS A 154 23.94 -2.66 36.97
CA HIS A 154 22.74 -1.84 36.87
C HIS A 154 21.60 -2.39 37.74
N SER A 155 20.61 -1.56 38.08
CA SER A 155 19.41 -2.02 38.76
C SER A 155 18.61 -2.96 37.85
N VAL A 156 17.88 -3.92 38.45
CA VAL A 156 17.04 -4.88 37.71
C VAL A 156 16.03 -4.15 36.82
N ALA A 157 15.47 -3.03 37.30
CA ALA A 157 14.55 -2.18 36.54
C ALA A 157 15.20 -1.56 35.29
N PHE A 158 16.44 -1.08 35.39
CA PHE A 158 17.18 -0.52 34.25
C PHE A 158 17.48 -1.60 33.19
N PHE A 159 17.92 -2.78 33.63
CA PHE A 159 18.17 -3.90 32.74
C PHE A 159 16.90 -4.36 32.02
N ALA A 160 15.79 -4.50 32.76
CA ALA A 160 14.50 -4.87 32.19
C ALA A 160 14.01 -3.85 31.14
N GLY A 161 14.15 -2.54 31.41
CA GLY A 161 13.82 -1.49 30.45
C GLY A 161 14.71 -1.47 29.20
N GLN A 162 16.00 -1.76 29.35
CA GLN A 162 16.92 -1.86 28.22
C GLN A 162 16.61 -3.08 27.33
N GLN A 163 16.26 -4.21 27.93
CA GLN A 163 15.87 -5.41 27.18
C GLN A 163 14.53 -5.21 26.46
N SER A 164 13.52 -4.64 27.14
CA SER A 164 12.21 -4.41 26.53
C SER A 164 12.27 -3.47 25.32
N SER A 165 13.03 -2.36 25.42
CA SER A 165 13.25 -1.45 24.29
C SER A 165 13.99 -2.11 23.13
N HIS A 166 14.90 -3.03 23.40
CA HIS A 166 15.61 -3.78 22.36
C HIS A 166 14.68 -4.75 21.62
N TYR A 167 13.86 -5.52 22.33
CA TYR A 167 12.87 -6.42 21.72
C TYR A 167 11.80 -5.64 20.93
N ALA A 168 11.39 -4.46 21.40
CA ALA A 168 10.49 -3.60 20.66
C ALA A 168 11.10 -3.14 19.32
N ALA A 169 12.38 -2.77 19.30
CA ALA A 169 13.08 -2.41 18.06
C ALA A 169 13.15 -3.60 17.07
N ILE A 170 13.44 -4.80 17.57
CA ILE A 170 13.46 -6.04 16.77
C ILE A 170 12.08 -6.35 16.17
N MET A 171 11.02 -6.17 16.96
CA MET A 171 9.65 -6.35 16.50
C MET A 171 9.32 -5.38 15.34
N VAL A 172 9.68 -4.11 15.48
CA VAL A 172 9.48 -3.10 14.43
C VAL A 172 10.29 -3.42 13.16
N LEU A 173 11.52 -3.91 13.30
CA LEU A 173 12.32 -4.38 12.16
C LEU A 173 11.67 -5.57 11.44
N SER A 174 11.14 -6.54 12.19
CA SER A 174 10.47 -7.70 11.61
C SER A 174 9.22 -7.32 10.81
N LEU A 175 8.46 -6.32 11.29
CA LEU A 175 7.33 -5.73 10.58
C LEU A 175 7.77 -5.02 9.29
N GLY A 176 8.85 -4.23 9.36
CA GLY A 176 9.44 -3.56 8.20
C GLY A 176 9.84 -4.54 7.10
N VAL A 177 10.62 -5.56 7.43
CA VAL A 177 11.07 -6.59 6.47
C VAL A 177 9.88 -7.36 5.87
N THR A 178 8.88 -7.71 6.69
CA THR A 178 7.67 -8.38 6.21
C THR A 178 6.91 -7.51 5.22
N SER A 179 6.78 -6.21 5.51
CA SER A 179 6.11 -5.27 4.61
C SER A 179 6.85 -5.10 3.27
N LEU A 180 8.19 -5.15 3.26
CA LEU A 180 8.98 -5.08 2.02
C LEU A 180 8.67 -6.24 1.06
N LEU A 181 8.56 -7.45 1.61
CA LEU A 181 8.32 -8.67 0.83
C LEU A 181 6.88 -8.75 0.32
N TRP A 182 5.92 -8.50 1.21
CA TRP A 182 4.51 -8.78 0.91
C TRP A 182 3.75 -7.58 0.34
N MET A 183 4.22 -6.35 0.58
CA MET A 183 3.59 -5.11 0.08
C MET A 183 4.37 -4.47 -1.07
N TRP A 184 5.10 -5.28 -1.84
CA TRP A 184 5.86 -4.83 -3.01
C TRP A 184 4.99 -4.08 -4.04
N PRO A 185 5.39 -2.85 -4.48
CA PRO A 185 4.66 -2.00 -5.41
C PRO A 185 4.86 -2.39 -6.89
N GLY A 186 4.99 -3.69 -7.20
CA GLY A 186 5.27 -4.17 -8.56
C GLY A 186 4.25 -3.74 -9.63
N PRO A 187 4.62 -3.81 -10.92
CA PRO A 187 3.80 -3.32 -12.02
C PRO A 187 2.41 -3.95 -12.02
N LYS A 188 1.38 -3.15 -12.32
CA LYS A 188 0.00 -3.63 -12.45
C LYS A 188 -0.07 -4.59 -13.64
N LYS A 189 -0.58 -5.80 -13.42
CA LYS A 189 -0.90 -6.73 -14.52
C LYS A 189 -2.02 -6.08 -15.35
N GLY A 190 -1.67 -5.52 -16.50
CA GLY A 190 -2.59 -4.80 -17.38
C GLY A 190 -1.91 -3.76 -18.28
N ASP A 191 -0.65 -3.41 -18.00
CA ASP A 191 0.12 -2.42 -18.76
C ASP A 191 0.95 -3.06 -19.90
N LYS A 192 0.32 -3.93 -20.71
CA LYS A 192 0.88 -4.52 -21.93
C LYS A 192 -0.15 -4.52 -23.04
#